data_AF-A0A7Y4ZKU6-F1
#
_entry.id   AF-A0A7Y4ZKU6-F1
#
_cell.length_a   1.000
_cell.length_b   1.000
_cell.length_c   1.000
_cell.angle_alpha   90.00
_cell.angle_beta   90.00
_cell.angle_gamma   90.00
#
_symmetry.space_group_name_H-M   'P 1'
#
loop_
_entity.id
_entity.type
_entity.pdbx_description
1 polymer ?
#
loop_
_entity_poly.entity_id
_entity_poly.type
_entity_poly.pdbx_seq_one_letter_code
_entity_poly.pdbx_strand_id
1 'polypeptide(L)'
;MKHSLLAPLVLALSVPAVACGSVADPGTPAPTPTTQDPAPVDPTPTTPPVATVDHGTVSTTYPAFKPYMGQLADNGGSILAQPTIVSVTWSADPSAARFEEFGDSIGPSKYWSAVTAEYGVGAATSGATNHVRIDGTPPASMSDTELEAFVRDHVADAASGWPTQVTDPVYIVYLPRATKLILQGSEACSQGVGGYHQDVAVSGKAVAYAIVPQCQNFDETTLSASHELAEAATDPYPRTRPAYSGFTNDFLAWEFFQQFQSENGDACEFYRDSFVGPGKTDLAFAVQRQWSNDRARLGHDPCVPAPASAYFNTTPLDMESVTVDLSAFGSGRVKTKGYTIAVGETKQIPIGFYSDAAADAWTIQAVEGGIQGTSQPGKVTLSLDTTKGQNGQKAYLTVKVNSQGRTK
;
A
#
# COMPACT_ATOMS: atom_id res chain seq x y z
N MET A 1 26.64 -4.84 -16.42
CA MET A 1 25.95 -5.63 -15.38
C MET A 1 24.47 -5.42 -15.60
N LYS A 2 23.75 -6.43 -16.11
CA LYS A 2 22.31 -6.35 -16.37
C LYS A 2 21.60 -6.73 -15.08
N HIS A 3 20.99 -5.77 -14.40
CA HIS A 3 20.03 -6.06 -13.34
C HIS A 3 18.71 -6.38 -14.04
N SER A 4 18.36 -7.66 -14.09
CA SER A 4 16.97 -8.07 -14.35
C SER A 4 16.18 -7.65 -13.11
N LEU A 5 15.52 -6.50 -13.18
CA LEU A 5 14.42 -6.22 -12.27
C LEU A 5 13.34 -7.26 -12.58
N LEU A 6 12.96 -8.03 -11.56
CA LEU A 6 11.71 -8.77 -11.62
C LEU A 6 10.60 -7.74 -11.73
N ALA A 7 9.84 -7.77 -12.83
CA ALA A 7 8.54 -7.13 -12.87
C ALA A 7 7.73 -7.65 -11.66
N PRO A 8 7.01 -6.78 -10.92
CA PRO A 8 6.20 -7.21 -9.81
C PRO A 8 5.18 -8.23 -10.34
N LEU A 9 5.33 -9.46 -9.86
CA LEU A 9 4.36 -10.51 -10.08
C LEU A 9 3.13 -10.13 -9.24
N VAL A 10 2.15 -9.48 -9.86
CA VAL A 10 0.83 -9.20 -9.26
C VAL A 10 0.17 -10.54 -8.96
N LEU A 11 0.45 -11.10 -7.79
CA LEU A 11 -0.10 -12.36 -7.32
C LEU A 11 -1.43 -12.08 -6.63
N ALA A 12 -2.46 -11.81 -7.42
CA ALA A 12 -3.81 -11.62 -6.92
C ALA A 12 -4.35 -12.95 -6.38
N LEU A 13 -4.42 -13.08 -5.05
CA LEU A 13 -5.11 -14.17 -4.36
C LEU A 13 -6.25 -13.57 -3.55
N SER A 14 -7.48 -13.90 -3.94
CA SER A 14 -8.72 -13.46 -3.30
C SER A 14 -8.88 -14.02 -1.89
N VAL A 15 -9.31 -13.19 -0.94
CA VAL A 15 -9.72 -13.63 0.41
C VAL A 15 -11.05 -12.96 0.81
N PRO A 16 -12.02 -13.71 1.37
CA PRO A 16 -13.27 -13.17 1.89
C PRO A 16 -13.09 -12.50 3.26
N ALA A 17 -13.83 -11.42 3.50
CA ALA A 17 -13.90 -10.73 4.78
C ALA A 17 -14.50 -11.64 5.87
N VAL A 18 -13.75 -11.86 6.97
CA VAL A 18 -14.28 -12.47 8.20
C VAL A 18 -14.23 -11.43 9.31
N ALA A 19 -15.41 -10.95 9.70
CA ALA A 19 -15.61 -10.17 10.91
C ALA A 19 -15.92 -11.12 12.07
N CYS A 20 -15.12 -11.09 13.14
CA CYS A 20 -15.46 -11.72 14.41
C CYS A 20 -15.42 -10.68 15.53
N GLY A 21 -16.61 -10.25 15.97
CA GLY A 21 -16.82 -9.66 17.29
C GLY A 21 -17.59 -10.66 18.14
N SER A 22 -17.10 -10.95 19.35
CA SER A 22 -17.86 -11.68 20.35
C SER A 22 -17.99 -10.83 21.62
N VAL A 23 -19.25 -10.74 22.05
CA VAL A 23 -19.75 -9.98 23.19
C VAL A 23 -19.53 -10.79 24.45
N ALA A 24 -19.14 -10.12 25.54
CA ALA A 24 -19.01 -10.71 26.86
C ALA A 24 -20.39 -10.89 27.53
N ASP A 25 -20.55 -11.96 28.30
CA ASP A 25 -21.71 -12.21 29.17
C ASP A 25 -21.25 -12.29 30.65
N PRO A 26 -22.04 -11.82 31.62
CA PRO A 26 -21.57 -11.49 32.96
C PRO A 26 -21.76 -12.62 34.00
N GLY A 27 -20.74 -12.76 34.86
CA GLY A 27 -20.76 -13.06 36.30
C GLY A 27 -21.79 -14.01 36.92
N THR A 28 -21.27 -15.03 37.61
CA THR A 28 -21.92 -15.66 38.78
C THR A 28 -20.95 -15.65 39.96
N PRO A 29 -21.35 -15.25 41.19
CA PRO A 29 -20.44 -15.17 42.33
C PRO A 29 -20.14 -16.55 42.94
N ALA A 30 -18.88 -16.82 43.26
CA ALA A 30 -18.47 -17.99 44.03
C ALA A 30 -18.64 -17.76 45.55
N PRO A 31 -18.95 -18.81 46.34
CA PRO A 31 -19.25 -18.69 47.77
C PRO A 31 -18.00 -18.47 48.64
N THR A 32 -18.20 -17.77 49.75
CA THR A 32 -17.23 -17.41 50.79
C THR A 32 -16.57 -18.65 51.43
N PRO A 33 -15.23 -18.72 51.54
CA PRO A 33 -14.56 -19.74 52.33
C PRO A 33 -14.50 -19.36 53.81
N THR A 34 -14.75 -20.35 54.67
CA THR A 34 -14.59 -20.30 56.12
C THR A 34 -13.11 -20.23 56.52
N THR A 35 -12.84 -19.45 57.58
CA THR A 35 -11.53 -19.23 58.18
C THR A 35 -11.02 -20.46 58.93
N GLN A 36 -9.88 -21.02 58.52
CA GLN A 36 -9.02 -21.88 59.33
C GLN A 36 -7.63 -21.24 59.43
N ASP A 37 -7.11 -21.14 60.65
CA ASP A 37 -5.77 -20.62 60.93
C ASP A 37 -4.68 -21.52 60.31
N PRO A 38 -3.67 -20.94 59.64
CA PRO A 38 -2.55 -21.71 59.10
C PRO A 38 -1.49 -21.99 60.16
N ALA A 39 -0.92 -23.20 60.11
CA ALA A 39 0.28 -23.59 60.86
C ALA A 39 1.52 -22.82 60.35
N PRO A 40 2.60 -22.71 61.15
CA PRO A 40 3.78 -21.92 60.78
C PRO A 40 4.48 -22.49 59.55
N VAL A 41 4.71 -21.64 58.54
CA VAL A 41 5.42 -21.98 57.30
C VAL A 41 6.85 -21.46 57.43
N ASP A 42 7.84 -22.33 57.20
CA ASP A 42 9.25 -21.95 57.11
C ASP A 42 9.46 -20.85 56.04
N PRO A 43 10.41 -19.92 56.25
CA PRO A 43 10.63 -18.81 55.32
C PRO A 43 11.08 -19.34 53.96
N THR A 44 10.25 -19.10 52.95
CA THR A 44 10.52 -19.37 51.55
C THR A 44 11.74 -18.56 51.10
N PRO A 45 12.67 -19.13 50.31
CA PRO A 45 13.75 -18.35 49.71
C PRO A 45 13.14 -17.21 48.90
N THR A 46 13.50 -15.97 49.23
CA THR A 46 13.03 -14.79 48.53
C THR A 46 13.64 -14.80 47.13
N THR A 47 12.83 -15.15 46.13
CA THR A 47 13.14 -14.91 44.72
C THR A 47 13.48 -13.42 44.58
N PRO A 48 14.62 -13.06 43.97
CA PRO A 48 14.93 -11.65 43.69
C PRO A 48 13.76 -11.03 42.91
N PRO A 49 13.39 -9.76 43.19
CA PRO A 49 12.35 -9.10 42.41
C PRO A 49 12.75 -9.14 40.94
N VAL A 50 11.85 -9.67 40.09
CA VAL A 50 11.98 -9.54 38.64
C VAL A 50 12.10 -8.04 38.37
N ALA A 51 13.19 -7.61 37.74
CA ALA A 51 13.38 -6.21 37.39
C ALA A 51 12.14 -5.77 36.59
N THR A 52 11.43 -4.75 37.08
CA THR A 52 10.27 -4.20 36.39
C THR A 52 10.70 -3.68 35.03
N VAL A 53 10.12 -4.25 33.97
CA VAL A 53 10.38 -3.82 32.59
C VAL A 53 9.95 -2.35 32.46
N ASP A 54 10.85 -1.50 31.95
CA ASP A 54 10.57 -0.08 31.75
C ASP A 54 9.76 0.13 30.47
N HIS A 55 8.47 0.41 30.64
CA HIS A 55 7.54 0.73 29.57
C HIS A 55 7.54 2.22 29.18
N GLY A 56 8.43 3.03 29.75
CA GLY A 56 8.43 4.48 29.56
C GLY A 56 7.19 5.15 30.16
N THR A 57 7.05 6.44 29.86
CA THR A 57 5.93 7.28 30.30
C THR A 57 5.24 7.92 29.11
N VAL A 58 3.99 8.32 29.29
CA VAL A 58 3.28 9.12 28.27
C VAL A 58 4.08 10.39 27.97
N SER A 59 4.27 10.67 26.68
CA SER A 59 4.99 11.82 26.16
C SER A 59 4.04 12.80 25.48
N THR A 60 4.33 14.09 25.64
CA THR A 60 3.69 15.20 24.91
C THR A 60 4.50 15.65 23.69
N THR A 61 5.59 14.94 23.37
CA THR A 61 6.35 15.12 22.12
C THR A 61 5.80 14.17 21.06
N TYR A 62 5.52 14.69 19.86
CA TYR A 62 4.90 13.95 18.76
C TYR A 62 5.77 14.06 17.49
N PRO A 63 6.15 12.95 16.86
CA PRO A 63 6.11 11.58 17.39
C PRO A 63 7.11 11.39 18.53
N ALA A 64 6.76 10.58 19.55
CA ALA A 64 7.68 10.33 20.68
C ALA A 64 8.89 9.46 20.31
N PHE A 65 8.80 8.70 19.23
CA PHE A 65 9.88 7.88 18.69
C PHE A 65 10.05 8.18 17.20
N LYS A 66 11.28 8.03 16.69
CA LYS A 66 11.54 8.15 15.26
C LYS A 66 10.78 7.03 14.51
N PRO A 67 9.89 7.37 13.56
CA PRO A 67 9.16 6.37 12.79
C PRO A 67 10.06 5.54 11.89
N TYR A 68 9.75 4.25 11.74
CA TYR A 68 10.28 3.38 10.70
C TYR A 68 9.17 3.05 9.70
N MET A 69 8.93 4.01 8.80
CA MET A 69 7.91 3.93 7.76
C MET A 69 8.58 3.86 6.38
N GLY A 70 8.00 3.06 5.47
CA GLY A 70 8.51 2.90 4.11
C GLY A 70 8.78 4.23 3.41
N GLN A 71 9.87 4.30 2.66
CA GLN A 71 10.19 5.43 1.79
C GLN A 71 10.34 4.91 0.37
N LEU A 72 9.39 5.24 -0.50
CA LEU A 72 9.43 4.89 -1.92
C LEU A 72 10.75 5.38 -2.51
N ALA A 73 11.41 4.50 -3.25
CA ALA A 73 12.71 4.75 -3.86
C ALA A 73 12.54 5.50 -5.17
N ASP A 74 13.34 6.54 -5.37
CA ASP A 74 13.57 7.13 -6.69
C ASP A 74 14.63 6.30 -7.42
N ASN A 75 14.22 5.56 -8.45
CA ASN A 75 15.10 4.72 -9.27
C ASN A 75 15.74 5.48 -10.45
N GLY A 76 15.54 6.80 -10.55
CA GLY A 76 16.11 7.66 -11.60
C GLY A 76 15.34 7.62 -12.93
N GLY A 77 14.14 7.04 -12.94
CA GLY A 77 13.18 7.10 -14.03
C GLY A 77 12.64 8.52 -14.25
N SER A 78 11.74 8.64 -15.23
CA SER A 78 11.05 9.93 -15.48
C SER A 78 9.69 9.91 -14.80
N ILE A 79 9.23 11.07 -14.35
CA ILE A 79 7.83 11.30 -13.95
C ILE A 79 7.06 11.98 -15.08
N LEU A 80 5.73 12.00 -15.01
CA LEU A 80 4.90 12.91 -15.79
C LEU A 80 4.81 14.25 -15.04
N ALA A 81 5.68 15.20 -15.35
CA ALA A 81 5.75 16.46 -14.61
C ALA A 81 4.53 17.36 -14.84
N GLN A 82 3.93 17.29 -16.03
CA GLN A 82 2.69 18.01 -16.38
C GLN A 82 1.73 17.06 -17.11
N PRO A 83 1.13 16.09 -16.39
CA PRO A 83 0.39 15.01 -17.04
C PRO A 83 -0.77 15.53 -17.90
N THR A 84 -0.93 14.97 -19.10
CA THR A 84 -2.16 15.12 -19.88
C THR A 84 -2.94 13.81 -19.86
N ILE A 85 -4.10 13.81 -19.21
CA ILE A 85 -4.97 12.64 -19.14
C ILE A 85 -5.79 12.58 -20.44
N VAL A 86 -5.67 11.46 -21.15
CA VAL A 86 -6.48 11.13 -22.32
C VAL A 86 -7.44 10.02 -21.93
N SER A 87 -8.71 10.38 -21.74
CA SER A 87 -9.77 9.42 -21.40
C SER A 87 -10.23 8.70 -22.66
N VAL A 88 -9.92 7.41 -22.75
CA VAL A 88 -10.33 6.53 -23.85
C VAL A 88 -11.50 5.67 -23.40
N THR A 89 -12.65 5.87 -24.03
CA THR A 89 -13.91 5.18 -23.72
C THR A 89 -14.54 4.63 -25.00
N TRP A 90 -15.64 3.88 -24.86
CA TRP A 90 -16.47 3.47 -26.01
C TRP A 90 -17.74 4.31 -26.08
N SER A 91 -18.14 4.71 -27.29
CA SER A 91 -19.38 5.45 -27.54
C SER A 91 -20.62 4.71 -27.03
N ALA A 92 -20.57 3.38 -26.99
CA ALA A 92 -21.65 2.52 -26.49
C ALA A 92 -21.70 2.41 -24.95
N ASP A 93 -20.69 2.90 -24.23
CA ASP A 93 -20.65 2.87 -22.78
C ASP A 93 -21.46 4.04 -22.19
N PRO A 94 -22.54 3.78 -21.44
CA PRO A 94 -23.34 4.84 -20.83
C PRO A 94 -22.56 5.68 -19.80
N SER A 95 -21.42 5.18 -19.29
CA SER A 95 -20.56 5.88 -18.32
C SER A 95 -19.48 6.73 -18.97
N ALA A 96 -19.32 6.70 -20.30
CA ALA A 96 -18.23 7.39 -21.02
C ALA A 96 -18.08 8.86 -20.62
N ALA A 97 -19.17 9.63 -20.69
CA ALA A 97 -19.19 11.05 -20.34
C ALA A 97 -18.78 11.31 -18.88
N ARG A 98 -19.03 10.36 -17.99
CA ARG A 98 -18.73 10.49 -16.56
C ARG A 98 -17.26 10.16 -16.27
N PHE A 99 -16.64 9.27 -17.05
CA PHE A 99 -15.18 9.06 -16.99
C PHE A 99 -14.40 10.24 -17.58
N GLU A 100 -14.93 10.85 -18.63
CA GLU A 100 -14.40 12.11 -19.19
C GLU A 100 -14.45 13.24 -18.14
N GLU A 101 -15.59 13.40 -17.43
CA GLU A 101 -15.73 14.35 -16.32
C GLU A 101 -14.75 14.06 -15.16
N PHE A 102 -14.50 12.78 -14.85
CA PHE A 102 -13.50 12.40 -13.87
C PHE A 102 -12.09 12.85 -14.29
N GLY A 103 -11.68 12.56 -15.54
CA GLY A 103 -10.40 13.00 -16.09
C GLY A 103 -10.24 14.54 -16.10
N ASP A 104 -11.31 15.26 -16.42
CA ASP A 104 -11.33 16.73 -16.42
C ASP A 104 -11.21 17.35 -15.02
N SER A 105 -11.72 16.65 -14.00
CA SER A 105 -11.79 17.17 -12.63
C SER A 105 -10.62 16.75 -11.75
N ILE A 106 -10.03 15.58 -11.97
CA ILE A 106 -8.99 15.05 -11.08
C ILE A 106 -7.74 15.93 -11.07
N GLY A 107 -7.18 16.28 -12.22
CA GLY A 107 -5.92 17.03 -12.33
C GLY A 107 -5.86 18.38 -11.59
N PRO A 108 -6.86 19.27 -11.73
CA PRO A 108 -6.87 20.55 -11.02
C PRO A 108 -7.28 20.45 -9.54
N SER A 109 -7.65 19.26 -9.04
CA SER A 109 -8.12 19.09 -7.66
C SER A 109 -7.00 19.24 -6.62
N LYS A 110 -7.40 19.64 -5.40
CA LYS A 110 -6.54 19.60 -4.22
C LYS A 110 -6.17 18.17 -3.86
N TYR A 111 -7.07 17.20 -4.13
CA TYR A 111 -6.74 15.78 -4.02
C TYR A 111 -5.49 15.43 -4.85
N TRP A 112 -5.47 15.76 -6.15
CA TRP A 112 -4.34 15.42 -7.03
C TRP A 112 -3.03 16.05 -6.56
N SER A 113 -3.06 17.34 -6.19
CA SER A 113 -1.89 18.01 -5.64
C SER A 113 -1.43 17.37 -4.32
N ALA A 114 -2.35 16.91 -3.47
CA ALA A 114 -1.98 16.28 -2.20
C ALA A 114 -1.28 14.94 -2.39
N VAL A 115 -1.61 14.20 -3.46
CA VAL A 115 -1.14 12.83 -3.67
C VAL A 115 0.07 12.70 -4.60
N THR A 116 0.37 13.73 -5.39
CA THR A 116 1.42 13.64 -6.42
C THR A 116 2.53 14.70 -6.30
N ALA A 117 2.25 15.86 -5.68
CA ALA A 117 3.16 17.01 -5.75
C ALA A 117 4.53 16.78 -5.07
N GLU A 118 4.59 15.96 -4.02
CA GLU A 118 5.87 15.63 -3.37
C GLU A 118 6.83 14.85 -4.28
N TYR A 119 6.29 14.14 -5.28
CA TYR A 119 7.06 13.40 -6.28
C TYR A 119 7.41 14.25 -7.52
N GLY A 120 7.15 15.56 -7.47
CA GLY A 120 7.47 16.49 -8.55
C GLY A 120 6.43 16.56 -9.68
N VAL A 121 5.30 15.86 -9.54
CA VAL A 121 4.19 15.88 -10.49
C VAL A 121 3.34 17.13 -10.26
N GLY A 122 3.15 17.92 -11.32
CA GLY A 122 2.29 19.09 -11.32
C GLY A 122 0.81 18.75 -11.50
N ALA A 123 -0.02 19.80 -11.63
CA ALA A 123 -1.43 19.62 -11.95
C ALA A 123 -1.59 18.93 -13.31
N ALA A 124 -2.37 17.84 -13.34
CA ALA A 124 -2.72 17.20 -14.59
C ALA A 124 -3.77 18.03 -15.35
N THR A 125 -3.82 17.86 -16.66
CA THR A 125 -4.81 18.50 -17.54
C THR A 125 -5.60 17.47 -18.34
N SER A 126 -6.84 17.81 -18.66
CA SER A 126 -7.73 17.06 -19.55
C SER A 126 -8.72 18.05 -20.17
N GLY A 127 -9.55 17.58 -21.09
CA GLY A 127 -10.64 18.35 -21.68
C GLY A 127 -11.16 17.68 -22.95
N ALA A 128 -12.11 18.32 -23.61
CA ALA A 128 -12.79 17.76 -24.79
C ALA A 128 -11.84 17.26 -25.91
N THR A 129 -10.68 17.88 -26.10
CA THR A 129 -9.68 17.42 -27.09
C THR A 129 -8.98 16.13 -26.68
N ASN A 130 -9.05 15.75 -25.41
CA ASN A 130 -8.46 14.56 -24.81
C ASN A 130 -9.51 13.48 -24.48
N HIS A 131 -10.76 13.70 -24.87
CA HIS A 131 -11.82 12.71 -24.78
C HIS A 131 -11.86 11.90 -26.07
N VAL A 132 -11.50 10.63 -25.97
CA VAL A 132 -11.54 9.70 -27.09
C VAL A 132 -12.73 8.77 -26.88
N ARG A 133 -13.62 8.73 -27.87
CA ARG A 133 -14.73 7.78 -27.92
C ARG A 133 -14.58 6.86 -29.11
N ILE A 134 -14.40 5.58 -28.81
CA ILE A 134 -14.27 4.52 -29.80
C ILE A 134 -15.68 4.14 -30.26
N ASP A 135 -15.91 4.26 -31.57
CA ASP A 135 -17.18 3.85 -32.17
C ASP A 135 -17.24 2.33 -32.39
N GLY A 136 -18.46 1.79 -32.36
CA GLY A 136 -18.73 0.38 -32.56
C GLY A 136 -18.89 -0.43 -31.28
N THR A 137 -19.13 -1.73 -31.44
CA THR A 137 -19.33 -2.65 -30.32
C THR A 137 -17.98 -3.01 -29.70
N PRO A 138 -17.78 -2.80 -28.39
CA PRO A 138 -16.53 -3.20 -27.74
C PRO A 138 -16.36 -4.73 -27.80
N PRO A 139 -15.11 -5.24 -27.85
CA PRO A 139 -14.86 -6.68 -27.76
C PRO A 139 -15.42 -7.29 -26.48
N ALA A 140 -15.85 -8.55 -26.52
CA ALA A 140 -16.33 -9.26 -25.32
C ALA A 140 -15.21 -9.51 -24.28
N SER A 141 -13.96 -9.55 -24.74
CA SER A 141 -12.76 -9.67 -23.92
C SER A 141 -11.57 -9.07 -24.64
N MET A 142 -10.60 -8.58 -23.87
CA MET A 142 -9.28 -8.18 -24.35
C MET A 142 -8.22 -8.62 -23.34
N SER A 143 -7.14 -9.21 -23.83
CA SER A 143 -5.96 -9.50 -23.03
C SER A 143 -5.07 -8.27 -22.83
N ASP A 144 -4.23 -8.30 -21.81
CA ASP A 144 -3.16 -7.32 -21.60
C ASP A 144 -2.29 -7.10 -22.84
N THR A 145 -1.94 -8.16 -23.56
CA THR A 145 -1.15 -8.09 -24.80
C THR A 145 -1.93 -7.44 -25.94
N GLU A 146 -3.23 -7.73 -26.08
CA GLU A 146 -4.09 -7.07 -27.06
C GLU A 146 -4.29 -5.59 -26.74
N LEU A 147 -4.35 -5.23 -25.45
CA LEU A 147 -4.50 -3.84 -25.01
C LEU A 147 -3.22 -3.02 -25.20
N GLU A 148 -2.04 -3.60 -24.93
CA GLU A 148 -0.76 -2.98 -25.27
C GLU A 148 -0.69 -2.68 -26.78
N ALA A 149 -1.09 -3.66 -27.61
CA ALA A 149 -1.14 -3.49 -29.05
C ALA A 149 -2.17 -2.44 -29.48
N PHE A 150 -3.35 -2.47 -28.87
CA PHE A 150 -4.42 -1.51 -29.12
C PHE A 150 -3.95 -0.07 -28.87
N VAL A 151 -3.36 0.21 -27.70
CA VAL A 151 -2.82 1.55 -27.37
C VAL A 151 -1.72 1.94 -28.35
N ARG A 152 -0.74 1.05 -28.60
CA ARG A 152 0.37 1.34 -29.51
C ARG A 152 -0.12 1.73 -30.90
N ASP A 153 -1.03 0.95 -31.46
CA ASP A 153 -1.46 1.10 -32.83
C ASP A 153 -2.31 2.36 -33.01
N HIS A 154 -3.15 2.73 -32.01
CA HIS A 154 -3.92 3.97 -32.05
C HIS A 154 -3.05 5.21 -31.83
N VAL A 155 -2.06 5.16 -30.93
CA VAL A 155 -1.12 6.28 -30.74
C VAL A 155 -0.18 6.44 -31.95
N ALA A 156 0.14 5.35 -32.66
CA ALA A 156 0.96 5.40 -33.87
C ALA A 156 0.20 5.96 -35.09
N ASP A 157 -1.10 5.69 -35.19
CA ASP A 157 -1.93 6.11 -36.32
C ASP A 157 -2.54 7.49 -36.08
N ALA A 158 -2.08 8.51 -36.82
CA ALA A 158 -2.65 9.85 -36.76
C ALA A 158 -4.14 9.90 -37.17
N ALA A 159 -4.64 8.92 -37.93
CA ALA A 159 -6.04 8.82 -38.31
C ALA A 159 -6.93 8.24 -37.19
N SER A 160 -6.36 7.70 -36.11
CA SER A 160 -7.11 7.16 -34.97
C SER A 160 -7.90 8.23 -34.21
N GLY A 161 -7.50 9.50 -34.35
CA GLY A 161 -8.06 10.63 -33.60
C GLY A 161 -7.54 10.75 -32.17
N TRP A 162 -6.65 9.86 -31.71
CA TRP A 162 -6.05 9.96 -30.38
C TRP A 162 -5.06 11.14 -30.35
N PRO A 163 -5.09 12.01 -29.32
CA PRO A 163 -4.12 13.10 -29.20
C PRO A 163 -2.72 12.54 -28.99
N THR A 164 -1.78 12.84 -29.90
CA THR A 164 -0.39 12.36 -29.81
C THR A 164 0.64 13.48 -29.59
N GLN A 165 0.25 14.73 -29.79
CA GLN A 165 1.10 15.91 -29.63
C GLN A 165 0.78 16.64 -28.32
N VAL A 166 0.65 15.87 -27.23
CA VAL A 166 0.41 16.39 -25.88
C VAL A 166 1.63 16.17 -25.00
N THR A 167 1.81 17.00 -23.98
CA THR A 167 2.92 16.87 -23.04
C THR A 167 2.56 15.82 -21.99
N ASP A 168 3.51 14.94 -21.68
CA ASP A 168 3.38 13.89 -20.66
C ASP A 168 2.03 13.13 -20.71
N PRO A 169 1.67 12.49 -21.83
CA PRO A 169 0.40 11.79 -21.94
C PRO A 169 0.33 10.58 -21.01
N VAL A 170 -0.82 10.40 -20.40
CA VAL A 170 -1.30 9.10 -19.90
C VAL A 170 -2.62 8.77 -20.59
N TYR A 171 -2.63 7.68 -21.35
CA TYR A 171 -3.84 7.17 -22.00
C TYR A 171 -4.54 6.21 -21.05
N ILE A 172 -5.64 6.64 -20.44
CA ILE A 172 -6.45 5.78 -19.57
C ILE A 172 -7.61 5.18 -20.36
N VAL A 173 -7.59 3.87 -20.54
CA VAL A 173 -8.59 3.11 -21.28
C VAL A 173 -9.59 2.48 -20.32
N TYR A 174 -10.82 2.98 -20.34
CA TYR A 174 -11.92 2.43 -19.56
C TYR A 174 -12.61 1.32 -20.35
N LEU A 175 -12.43 0.07 -19.92
CA LEU A 175 -13.12 -1.04 -20.57
C LEU A 175 -14.60 -1.05 -20.13
N PRO A 176 -15.55 -1.09 -21.07
CA PRO A 176 -16.97 -1.19 -20.74
C PRO A 176 -17.23 -2.43 -19.91
N ARG A 177 -18.26 -2.40 -19.06
CA ARG A 177 -18.64 -3.55 -18.20
C ARG A 177 -18.84 -4.88 -18.95
N ALA A 178 -19.17 -4.82 -20.25
CA ALA A 178 -19.34 -6.00 -21.09
C ALA A 178 -18.01 -6.60 -21.62
N THR A 179 -16.89 -5.89 -21.47
CA THR A 179 -15.55 -6.29 -21.93
C THR A 179 -14.74 -6.81 -20.76
N LYS A 180 -14.37 -8.09 -20.80
CA LYS A 180 -13.50 -8.70 -19.81
C LYS A 180 -12.04 -8.34 -20.05
N LEU A 181 -11.33 -7.91 -19.02
CA LEU A 181 -9.87 -7.86 -19.04
C LEU A 181 -9.31 -9.23 -18.71
N ILE A 182 -8.52 -9.81 -19.61
CA ILE A 182 -7.75 -11.03 -19.38
C ILE A 182 -6.31 -10.64 -19.06
N LEU A 183 -5.99 -10.53 -17.77
CA LEU A 183 -4.67 -10.18 -17.28
C LEU A 183 -3.88 -11.47 -16.98
N GLN A 184 -2.75 -11.66 -17.65
CA GLN A 184 -1.88 -12.84 -17.46
C GLN A 184 -2.65 -14.19 -17.53
N GLY A 185 -3.64 -14.27 -18.40
CA GLY A 185 -4.46 -15.47 -18.62
C GLY A 185 -5.65 -15.65 -17.67
N SER A 186 -5.85 -14.74 -16.71
CA SER A 186 -6.99 -14.76 -15.77
C SER A 186 -7.90 -13.55 -15.98
N GLU A 187 -9.19 -13.70 -15.65
CA GLU A 187 -10.14 -12.57 -15.72
C GLU A 187 -9.91 -11.64 -14.52
N ALA A 188 -9.51 -10.40 -14.80
CA ALA A 188 -9.00 -9.45 -13.80
C ALA A 188 -10.01 -9.14 -12.68
N CYS A 189 -11.28 -8.89 -13.02
CA CYS A 189 -12.29 -8.54 -12.04
C CYS A 189 -12.58 -9.69 -11.05
N SER A 190 -12.54 -10.94 -11.53
CA SER A 190 -12.67 -12.13 -10.70
C SER A 190 -11.47 -12.36 -9.77
N GLN A 191 -10.31 -11.76 -10.09
CA GLN A 191 -9.13 -11.76 -9.22
C GLN A 191 -9.08 -10.56 -8.27
N GLY A 192 -10.03 -9.62 -8.37
CA GLY A 192 -10.02 -8.38 -7.60
C GLY A 192 -9.05 -7.32 -8.15
N VAL A 193 -8.58 -7.48 -9.38
CA VAL A 193 -7.71 -6.49 -10.04
C VAL A 193 -8.57 -5.42 -10.70
N GLY A 194 -8.50 -4.20 -10.16
CA GLY A 194 -9.31 -3.06 -10.59
C GLY A 194 -8.74 -2.25 -11.75
N GLY A 195 -7.45 -2.44 -12.05
CA GLY A 195 -6.73 -1.74 -13.11
C GLY A 195 -5.28 -2.20 -13.18
N TYR A 196 -4.54 -1.63 -14.13
CA TYR A 196 -3.08 -1.57 -14.11
C TYR A 196 -2.60 -0.41 -14.99
N HIS A 197 -1.40 0.08 -14.73
CA HIS A 197 -0.68 0.98 -15.64
C HIS A 197 0.61 0.32 -16.16
N GLN A 198 1.02 0.72 -17.37
CA GLN A 198 2.21 0.21 -18.06
C GLN A 198 2.72 1.21 -19.11
N ASP A 199 3.90 0.93 -19.66
CA ASP A 199 4.45 1.65 -20.81
C ASP A 199 4.49 0.83 -22.09
N VAL A 200 4.30 1.50 -23.23
CA VAL A 200 4.43 0.90 -24.56
C VAL A 200 5.33 1.75 -25.46
N ALA A 201 6.13 1.10 -26.30
CA ALA A 201 6.97 1.79 -27.27
C ALA A 201 6.19 2.14 -28.54
N VAL A 202 6.08 3.44 -28.85
CA VAL A 202 5.48 3.97 -30.08
C VAL A 202 6.52 4.80 -30.82
N SER A 203 6.88 4.38 -32.04
CA SER A 203 7.89 5.07 -32.87
C SER A 203 9.20 5.39 -32.13
N GLY A 204 9.64 4.48 -31.25
CA GLY A 204 10.87 4.62 -30.47
C GLY A 204 10.76 5.48 -29.21
N LYS A 205 9.56 5.94 -28.83
CA LYS A 205 9.30 6.65 -27.56
C LYS A 205 8.43 5.80 -26.65
N ALA A 206 8.70 5.82 -25.35
CA ALA A 206 7.83 5.21 -24.36
C ALA A 206 6.58 6.09 -24.16
N VAL A 207 5.42 5.45 -24.07
CA VAL A 207 4.10 6.05 -23.87
C VAL A 207 3.45 5.36 -22.67
N ALA A 208 3.03 6.14 -21.68
CA ALA A 208 2.34 5.63 -20.51
C ALA A 208 0.85 5.40 -20.81
N TYR A 209 0.29 4.31 -20.31
CA TYR A 209 -1.12 4.01 -20.40
C TYR A 209 -1.62 3.29 -19.14
N ALA A 210 -2.91 3.40 -18.88
CA ALA A 210 -3.60 2.68 -17.83
C ALA A 210 -4.82 1.97 -18.43
N ILE A 211 -5.12 0.77 -17.93
CA ILE A 211 -6.32 0.00 -18.29
C ILE A 211 -7.17 -0.15 -17.04
N VAL A 212 -8.42 0.29 -17.10
CA VAL A 212 -9.36 0.21 -15.97
C VAL A 212 -10.64 -0.50 -16.40
N PRO A 213 -10.83 -1.78 -16.05
CA PRO A 213 -12.09 -2.47 -16.28
C PRO A 213 -13.20 -2.02 -15.31
N GLN A 214 -14.43 -1.96 -15.80
CA GLN A 214 -15.62 -1.76 -14.96
C GLN A 214 -16.04 -3.05 -14.24
N CYS A 215 -15.27 -3.45 -13.23
CA CYS A 215 -15.51 -4.68 -12.47
C CYS A 215 -16.79 -4.63 -11.62
N GLN A 216 -17.04 -3.48 -10.99
CA GLN A 216 -18.16 -3.29 -10.06
C GLN A 216 -18.91 -2.01 -10.40
N ASN A 217 -19.25 -1.21 -9.40
CA ASN A 217 -19.93 0.06 -9.58
C ASN A 217 -18.96 1.13 -10.09
N PHE A 218 -19.52 2.28 -10.47
CA PHE A 218 -18.76 3.41 -11.02
C PHE A 218 -17.76 3.99 -10.00
N ASP A 219 -18.10 3.99 -8.72
CA ASP A 219 -17.24 4.52 -7.66
C ASP A 219 -15.97 3.68 -7.52
N GLU A 220 -16.07 2.34 -7.56
CA GLU A 220 -14.89 1.46 -7.59
C GLU A 220 -14.05 1.65 -8.85
N THR A 221 -14.68 1.94 -10.00
CA THR A 221 -13.93 2.18 -11.25
C THR A 221 -13.13 3.50 -11.16
N THR A 222 -13.70 4.54 -10.57
CA THR A 222 -12.99 5.82 -10.36
C THR A 222 -11.95 5.76 -9.24
N LEU A 223 -12.17 4.90 -8.23
CA LEU A 223 -11.14 4.54 -7.25
C LEU A 223 -9.93 3.93 -7.96
N SER A 224 -10.09 2.86 -8.73
CA SER A 224 -9.00 2.25 -9.50
C SER A 224 -8.36 3.26 -10.46
N ALA A 225 -9.15 4.05 -11.17
CA ALA A 225 -8.60 5.07 -12.07
C ALA A 225 -7.73 6.11 -11.35
N SER A 226 -8.12 6.55 -10.15
CA SER A 226 -7.29 7.47 -9.36
C SER A 226 -5.99 6.82 -8.88
N HIS A 227 -6.01 5.52 -8.59
CA HIS A 227 -4.84 4.71 -8.27
C HIS A 227 -3.90 4.69 -9.49
N GLU A 228 -4.36 4.17 -10.62
CA GLU A 228 -3.52 4.00 -11.81
C GLU A 228 -2.99 5.33 -12.35
N LEU A 229 -3.77 6.42 -12.27
CA LEU A 229 -3.31 7.73 -12.71
C LEU A 229 -2.22 8.29 -11.80
N ALA A 230 -2.35 8.12 -10.48
CA ALA A 230 -1.36 8.63 -9.53
C ALA A 230 -0.03 7.88 -9.67
N GLU A 231 -0.07 6.56 -9.91
CA GLU A 231 1.11 5.74 -10.15
C GLU A 231 1.72 6.00 -11.52
N ALA A 232 0.91 6.01 -12.59
CA ALA A 232 1.42 6.33 -13.92
C ALA A 232 2.04 7.74 -13.99
N ALA A 233 1.66 8.66 -13.11
CA ALA A 233 2.27 9.98 -13.04
C ALA A 233 3.64 9.97 -12.32
N THR A 234 3.81 9.14 -11.29
CA THR A 234 5.03 9.04 -10.47
C THR A 234 6.02 7.99 -11.02
N ASP A 235 5.55 6.99 -11.74
CA ASP A 235 6.32 5.97 -12.47
C ASP A 235 5.67 5.59 -13.81
N PRO A 236 5.67 6.48 -14.82
CA PRO A 236 5.06 6.22 -16.13
C PRO A 236 5.66 5.04 -16.92
N TYR A 237 6.87 4.59 -16.58
CA TYR A 237 7.63 3.64 -17.39
C TYR A 237 8.17 2.45 -16.58
N PRO A 238 7.29 1.73 -15.84
CA PRO A 238 7.71 0.77 -14.83
C PRO A 238 8.46 -0.43 -15.43
N ARG A 239 8.25 -0.77 -16.72
CA ARG A 239 8.95 -1.89 -17.36
C ARG A 239 10.33 -1.51 -17.87
N THR A 240 10.47 -0.28 -18.38
CA THR A 240 11.67 0.12 -19.13
C THR A 240 12.60 1.02 -18.34
N ARG A 241 12.05 1.93 -17.54
CA ARG A 241 12.80 2.94 -16.76
C ARG A 241 12.01 3.36 -15.50
N PRO A 242 11.93 2.48 -14.48
CA PRO A 242 11.20 2.76 -13.25
C PRO A 242 11.65 4.08 -12.59
N ALA A 243 10.69 4.85 -12.09
CA ALA A 243 10.89 6.05 -11.29
C ALA A 243 10.61 5.77 -9.80
N TYR A 244 9.47 6.20 -9.27
CA TYR A 244 9.12 6.01 -7.85
C TYR A 244 8.46 4.65 -7.61
N SER A 245 9.27 3.63 -7.35
CA SER A 245 8.80 2.27 -7.08
C SER A 245 9.76 1.50 -6.17
N GLY A 246 9.23 0.55 -5.41
CA GLY A 246 9.97 -0.11 -4.34
C GLY A 246 10.22 0.84 -3.15
N PHE A 247 10.59 0.28 -2.01
CA PHE A 247 11.11 1.00 -0.86
C PHE A 247 12.63 0.98 -0.84
N THR A 248 13.24 2.09 -0.39
CA THR A 248 14.70 2.15 -0.28
C THR A 248 15.25 1.05 0.63
N ASN A 249 16.49 0.61 0.38
CA ASN A 249 17.08 -0.57 1.02
C ASN A 249 16.97 -0.61 2.55
N ASP A 250 17.04 0.53 3.24
CA ASP A 250 16.90 0.60 4.70
C ASP A 250 15.51 0.17 5.18
N PHE A 251 14.51 0.12 4.30
CA PHE A 251 13.11 -0.25 4.53
C PHE A 251 12.71 -1.56 3.84
N LEU A 252 13.65 -2.47 3.55
CA LEU A 252 13.37 -3.77 2.91
C LEU A 252 12.24 -4.57 3.59
N ALA A 253 12.04 -4.42 4.91
CA ALA A 253 10.93 -5.07 5.59
C ALA A 253 9.54 -4.62 5.06
N TRP A 254 9.42 -3.38 4.60
CA TRP A 254 8.21 -2.84 3.99
C TRP A 254 7.90 -3.50 2.64
N GLU A 255 8.91 -3.86 1.85
CA GLU A 255 8.71 -4.64 0.62
C GLU A 255 8.01 -5.96 0.88
N PHE A 256 8.50 -6.71 1.87
CA PHE A 256 7.89 -7.98 2.24
C PHE A 256 6.53 -7.81 2.89
N PHE A 257 6.36 -6.77 3.71
CA PHE A 257 5.09 -6.47 4.36
C PHE A 257 4.01 -6.13 3.32
N GLN A 258 4.34 -5.30 2.33
CA GLN A 258 3.46 -4.92 1.22
C GLN A 258 3.39 -5.97 0.11
N GLN A 259 4.05 -7.12 0.25
CA GLN A 259 4.10 -8.17 -0.77
C GLN A 259 4.62 -7.67 -2.13
N PHE A 260 5.57 -6.73 -2.12
CA PHE A 260 6.16 -6.08 -3.30
C PHE A 260 5.17 -5.23 -4.12
N GLN A 261 4.04 -4.83 -3.52
CA GLN A 261 3.20 -3.73 -4.03
C GLN A 261 3.76 -2.44 -3.46
N SER A 262 4.45 -1.66 -4.29
CA SER A 262 5.39 -0.64 -3.80
C SER A 262 5.50 0.59 -4.70
N GLU A 263 4.40 0.98 -5.32
CA GLU A 263 4.18 2.31 -5.89
C GLU A 263 3.31 3.15 -4.93
N ASN A 264 2.99 4.40 -5.26
CA ASN A 264 2.24 5.26 -4.34
C ASN A 264 0.78 4.82 -4.13
N GLY A 265 0.14 4.17 -5.09
CA GLY A 265 -1.19 3.59 -4.92
C GLY A 265 -1.15 2.31 -4.13
N ASP A 266 -0.37 1.35 -4.61
CA ASP A 266 -0.03 0.08 -3.98
C ASP A 266 0.30 0.20 -2.49
N ALA A 267 1.16 1.15 -2.13
CA ALA A 267 1.60 1.31 -0.74
C ALA A 267 0.44 1.70 0.21
N CYS A 268 -0.69 2.14 -0.33
CA CYS A 268 -1.89 2.48 0.43
C CYS A 268 -3.08 1.53 0.23
N GLU A 269 -3.10 0.70 -0.81
CA GLU A 269 -4.30 0.00 -1.27
C GLU A 269 -4.94 -0.90 -0.19
N PHE A 270 -4.12 -1.59 0.61
CA PHE A 270 -4.57 -2.59 1.58
C PHE A 270 -5.01 -1.99 2.92
N TYR A 271 -4.86 -0.68 3.12
CA TYR A 271 -5.36 -0.02 4.31
C TYR A 271 -6.88 0.05 4.27
N ARG A 272 -7.55 -0.22 5.40
CA ARG A 272 -9.03 -0.23 5.48
C ARG A 272 -9.69 1.09 5.11
N ASP A 273 -8.94 2.18 5.25
CA ASP A 273 -9.34 3.55 4.98
C ASP A 273 -8.65 4.11 3.73
N SER A 274 -8.15 3.24 2.83
CA SER A 274 -7.59 3.62 1.53
C SER A 274 -8.62 4.26 0.61
N PHE A 275 -9.89 3.86 0.74
CA PHE A 275 -10.98 4.37 -0.06
C PHE A 275 -11.58 5.67 0.50
N VAL A 276 -11.65 6.71 -0.33
CA VAL A 276 -12.34 7.96 -0.05
C VAL A 276 -13.57 8.08 -0.95
N GLY A 277 -14.75 8.03 -0.32
CA GLY A 277 -16.02 8.07 -1.05
C GLY A 277 -16.30 9.41 -1.76
N PRO A 278 -17.27 9.45 -2.69
CA PRO A 278 -17.61 10.64 -3.46
C PRO A 278 -17.93 11.86 -2.58
N GLY A 279 -17.39 13.03 -2.95
CA GLY A 279 -17.64 14.29 -2.24
C GLY A 279 -16.97 14.40 -0.86
N LYS A 280 -16.11 13.44 -0.49
CA LYS A 280 -15.27 13.53 0.71
C LYS A 280 -13.94 14.25 0.47
N THR A 281 -13.54 14.37 -0.80
CA THR A 281 -12.53 15.32 -1.27
C THR A 281 -13.22 16.49 -1.96
N ASP A 282 -12.47 17.34 -2.65
CA ASP A 282 -13.01 18.34 -3.57
C ASP A 282 -13.47 17.77 -4.92
N LEU A 283 -13.48 16.44 -5.06
CA LEU A 283 -14.02 15.72 -6.21
C LEU A 283 -15.42 15.16 -5.92
N ALA A 284 -16.27 15.13 -6.95
CA ALA A 284 -17.57 14.45 -6.91
C ALA A 284 -17.44 12.91 -7.06
N PHE A 285 -16.21 12.40 -7.08
CA PHE A 285 -15.88 11.02 -7.41
C PHE A 285 -15.20 10.32 -6.24
N ALA A 286 -15.34 9.00 -6.24
CA ALA A 286 -14.62 8.11 -5.37
C ALA A 286 -13.15 8.05 -5.81
N VAL A 287 -12.22 8.10 -4.85
CA VAL A 287 -10.78 8.07 -5.11
C VAL A 287 -10.05 7.25 -4.06
N GLN A 288 -8.85 6.78 -4.39
CA GLN A 288 -7.96 6.12 -3.45
C GLN A 288 -7.00 7.13 -2.82
N ARG A 289 -6.64 6.94 -1.56
CA ARG A 289 -5.49 7.61 -0.96
C ARG A 289 -4.19 7.04 -1.51
N GLN A 290 -3.17 7.89 -1.52
CA GLN A 290 -1.86 7.58 -2.10
C GLN A 290 -0.77 7.81 -1.06
N TRP A 291 0.32 7.07 -1.16
CA TRP A 291 1.42 7.14 -0.21
C TRP A 291 2.20 8.44 -0.34
N SER A 292 2.56 9.01 0.81
CA SER A 292 3.41 10.19 0.94
C SER A 292 4.66 9.84 1.73
N ASN A 293 5.82 9.91 1.07
CA ASN A 293 7.13 9.76 1.67
C ASN A 293 7.36 10.80 2.77
N ASP A 294 6.98 12.06 2.54
CA ASP A 294 7.20 13.12 3.52
C ASP A 294 6.41 12.89 4.80
N ARG A 295 5.15 12.47 4.67
CA ARG A 295 4.30 12.17 5.84
C ARG A 295 4.76 10.92 6.56
N ALA A 296 5.07 9.85 5.83
CA ALA A 296 5.62 8.61 6.38
C ALA A 296 6.89 8.89 7.21
N ARG A 297 7.82 9.69 6.68
CA ARG A 297 9.08 10.06 7.34
C ARG A 297 8.88 10.84 8.63
N LEU A 298 7.86 11.69 8.67
CA LEU A 298 7.52 12.54 9.82
C LEU A 298 6.63 11.83 10.86
N GLY A 299 6.15 10.62 10.57
CA GLY A 299 5.28 9.85 11.47
C GLY A 299 3.84 10.32 11.46
N HIS A 300 3.42 10.96 10.37
CA HIS A 300 2.03 11.23 10.07
C HIS A 300 1.40 10.05 9.34
N ASP A 301 0.08 10.10 9.15
CA ASP A 301 -0.61 9.16 8.28
C ASP A 301 0.01 9.19 6.87
N PRO A 302 0.62 8.09 6.40
CA PRO A 302 1.35 8.09 5.14
C PRO A 302 0.41 8.14 3.93
N CYS A 303 -0.87 7.79 4.08
CA CYS A 303 -1.81 7.79 2.96
C CYS A 303 -2.55 9.14 2.90
N VAL A 304 -2.46 9.84 1.78
CA VAL A 304 -3.07 11.17 1.58
C VAL A 304 -4.21 11.14 0.56
N PRO A 305 -5.24 11.99 0.71
CA PRO A 305 -5.48 12.92 1.82
C PRO A 305 -5.74 12.19 3.14
N ALA A 306 -5.09 12.66 4.21
CA ALA A 306 -5.20 12.02 5.52
C ALA A 306 -6.51 12.43 6.23
N PRO A 307 -7.14 11.54 7.03
CA PRO A 307 -8.20 11.89 7.94
C PRO A 307 -7.78 12.98 8.93
N ALA A 308 -8.75 13.68 9.52
CA ALA A 308 -8.50 14.73 10.51
C ALA A 308 -8.11 14.20 11.90
N SER A 309 -8.31 12.91 12.17
CA SER A 309 -7.94 12.30 13.45
C SER A 309 -6.42 12.19 13.58
N ALA A 310 -5.92 12.23 14.81
CA ALA A 310 -4.51 11.97 15.10
C ALA A 310 -4.11 10.59 14.54
N TYR A 311 -2.99 10.56 13.82
CA TYR A 311 -2.35 9.33 13.41
C TYR A 311 -1.56 8.75 14.56
N PHE A 312 -1.65 7.44 14.74
CA PHE A 312 -0.88 6.70 15.72
C PHE A 312 -0.43 5.37 15.14
N ASN A 313 0.76 4.93 15.53
CA ASN A 313 1.32 3.66 15.12
C ASN A 313 2.40 3.21 16.12
N THR A 314 3.02 2.08 15.84
CA THR A 314 4.20 1.61 16.55
C THR A 314 5.42 1.61 15.64
N THR A 315 6.60 1.68 16.25
CA THR A 315 7.87 1.56 15.53
C THR A 315 8.83 0.62 16.27
N PRO A 316 9.53 -0.28 15.55
CA PRO A 316 10.63 -1.03 16.14
C PRO A 316 11.74 -0.08 16.60
N LEU A 317 12.30 -0.33 17.78
CA LEU A 317 13.42 0.43 18.35
C LEU A 317 14.70 -0.40 18.33
N ASP A 318 15.86 0.27 18.36
CA ASP A 318 17.18 -0.39 18.42
C ASP A 318 17.47 -1.34 17.25
N MET A 319 16.96 -1.03 16.06
CA MET A 319 17.30 -1.76 14.84
C MET A 319 18.78 -1.59 14.48
N GLU A 320 19.39 -2.69 14.05
CA GLU A 320 20.77 -2.72 13.60
C GLU A 320 20.86 -2.78 12.07
N SER A 321 22.04 -2.47 11.52
CA SER A 321 22.29 -2.74 10.12
C SER A 321 22.57 -4.23 9.92
N VAL A 322 21.72 -4.88 9.13
CA VAL A 322 21.83 -6.31 8.78
C VAL A 322 22.11 -6.46 7.29
N THR A 323 22.63 -7.63 6.90
CA THR A 323 22.76 -8.00 5.48
C THR A 323 21.89 -9.21 5.22
N VAL A 324 20.95 -9.09 4.30
CA VAL A 324 19.99 -10.13 3.93
C VAL A 324 20.36 -10.68 2.55
N ASP A 325 20.39 -12.00 2.41
CA ASP A 325 20.55 -12.69 1.13
C ASP A 325 19.20 -12.88 0.44
N LEU A 326 19.02 -12.23 -0.71
CA LEU A 326 17.82 -12.28 -1.54
C LEU A 326 17.98 -13.17 -2.78
N SER A 327 18.98 -14.06 -2.83
CA SER A 327 19.21 -14.96 -3.96
C SER A 327 18.02 -15.86 -4.29
N ALA A 328 17.23 -16.23 -3.28
CA ALA A 328 15.97 -16.97 -3.44
C ALA A 328 14.88 -16.18 -4.22
N PHE A 329 15.10 -14.88 -4.42
CA PHE A 329 14.25 -13.95 -5.17
C PHE A 329 15.00 -13.37 -6.39
N GLY A 330 16.12 -13.99 -6.81
CA GLY A 330 16.90 -13.53 -7.96
C GLY A 330 17.72 -12.26 -7.72
N SER A 331 17.78 -11.77 -6.48
CA SER A 331 18.56 -10.59 -6.09
C SER A 331 19.82 -11.00 -5.28
N GLY A 332 20.69 -10.03 -5.01
CA GLY A 332 21.95 -10.26 -4.29
C GLY A 332 21.81 -10.14 -2.78
N ARG A 333 22.95 -9.85 -2.13
CA ARG A 333 22.97 -9.46 -0.73
C ARG A 333 22.63 -7.97 -0.60
N VAL A 334 21.64 -7.64 0.22
CA VAL A 334 21.19 -6.27 0.46
C VAL A 334 21.46 -5.89 1.92
N LYS A 335 22.00 -4.69 2.14
CA LYS A 335 22.16 -4.12 3.48
C LYS A 335 20.89 -3.36 3.84
N THR A 336 20.31 -3.61 5.01
CA THR A 336 19.04 -3.01 5.47
C THR A 336 19.02 -2.81 6.99
N LYS A 337 17.88 -2.43 7.55
CA LYS A 337 17.61 -2.35 8.99
C LYS A 337 16.78 -3.52 9.47
N GLY A 338 17.12 -4.07 10.63
CA GLY A 338 16.39 -5.19 11.22
C GLY A 338 17.05 -5.72 12.48
N TYR A 339 16.88 -7.02 12.73
CA TYR A 339 17.46 -7.73 13.87
C TYR A 339 17.99 -9.08 13.40
N THR A 340 19.15 -9.49 13.92
CA THR A 340 19.65 -10.86 13.74
C THR A 340 19.26 -11.73 14.94
N ILE A 341 18.59 -12.84 14.68
CA ILE A 341 18.20 -13.86 15.68
C ILE A 341 18.48 -15.23 15.06
N ALA A 342 19.28 -16.06 15.73
CA ALA A 342 19.56 -17.41 15.25
C ALA A 342 18.34 -18.32 15.40
N VAL A 343 18.23 -19.34 14.56
CA VAL A 343 17.18 -20.37 14.70
C VAL A 343 17.33 -21.06 16.06
N GLY A 344 16.22 -21.18 16.79
CA GLY A 344 16.15 -21.70 18.16
C GLY A 344 16.25 -20.60 19.22
N GLU A 345 16.82 -19.45 18.89
CA GLU A 345 17.04 -18.35 19.83
C GLU A 345 15.81 -17.44 19.98
N THR A 346 15.81 -16.68 21.06
CA THR A 346 14.79 -15.70 21.40
C THR A 346 15.41 -14.33 21.62
N LYS A 347 14.79 -13.28 21.09
CA LYS A 347 15.18 -11.88 21.33
C LYS A 347 13.96 -11.07 21.74
N GLN A 348 14.12 -10.17 22.70
CA GLN A 348 13.13 -9.14 22.99
C GLN A 348 13.44 -7.89 22.14
N ILE A 349 12.42 -7.39 21.46
CA ILE A 349 12.48 -6.22 20.60
C ILE A 349 11.60 -5.13 21.22
N PRO A 350 12.18 -3.97 21.60
CA PRO A 350 11.39 -2.85 22.07
C PRO A 350 10.60 -2.23 20.90
N ILE A 351 9.31 -1.99 21.14
CA ILE A 351 8.35 -1.41 20.21
C ILE A 351 7.84 -0.10 20.83
N GLY A 352 8.13 1.03 20.19
CA GLY A 352 7.71 2.35 20.65
C GLY A 352 6.33 2.72 20.13
N PHE A 353 5.44 3.16 21.01
CA PHE A 353 4.15 3.75 20.65
C PHE A 353 4.35 5.23 20.30
N TYR A 354 3.95 5.65 19.10
CA TYR A 354 4.04 7.05 18.67
C TYR A 354 2.73 7.53 18.04
N SER A 355 2.48 8.83 18.13
CA SER A 355 1.39 9.52 17.43
C SER A 355 1.85 10.88 16.92
N ASP A 356 1.15 11.45 15.95
CA ASP A 356 1.48 12.77 15.40
C ASP A 356 0.79 13.94 16.11
N ALA A 357 -0.15 13.62 17.00
CA ALA A 357 -0.81 14.54 17.92
C ALA A 357 -1.26 13.77 19.18
N ALA A 358 -1.90 14.46 20.13
CA ALA A 358 -2.50 13.81 21.29
C ALA A 358 -3.53 12.75 20.85
N ALA A 359 -3.38 11.54 21.35
CA ALA A 359 -4.25 10.39 21.08
C ALA A 359 -4.45 9.59 22.37
N ASP A 360 -5.62 8.99 22.53
CA ASP A 360 -5.88 8.03 23.62
C ASP A 360 -5.00 6.78 23.46
N ALA A 361 -4.85 5.99 24.54
CA ALA A 361 -4.12 4.73 24.46
C ALA A 361 -4.81 3.73 23.52
N TRP A 362 -4.02 3.06 22.66
CA TRP A 362 -4.50 2.06 21.70
C TRP A 362 -3.91 0.68 21.99
N THR A 363 -4.50 -0.35 21.37
CA THR A 363 -4.07 -1.74 21.50
C THR A 363 -3.28 -2.21 20.29
N ILE A 364 -2.38 -3.17 20.49
CA ILE A 364 -1.57 -3.80 19.46
C ILE A 364 -1.62 -5.33 19.55
N GLN A 365 -1.35 -5.98 18.43
CA GLN A 365 -1.15 -7.41 18.32
C GLN A 365 0.12 -7.66 17.50
N ALA A 366 0.85 -8.73 17.83
CA ALA A 366 1.96 -9.21 17.01
C ALA A 366 1.52 -10.42 16.17
N VAL A 367 1.72 -10.33 14.86
CA VAL A 367 1.40 -11.39 13.89
C VAL A 367 2.57 -11.64 12.96
N GLU A 368 2.76 -12.90 12.55
CA GLU A 368 3.72 -13.28 11.51
C GLU A 368 3.01 -13.22 10.15
N GLY A 369 3.26 -12.19 9.34
CA GLY A 369 2.61 -12.06 8.03
C GLY A 369 2.89 -10.72 7.33
N GLY A 370 2.19 -10.49 6.22
CA GLY A 370 2.16 -9.21 5.50
C GLY A 370 0.87 -8.42 5.73
N ILE A 371 0.71 -7.33 4.99
CA ILE A 371 -0.38 -6.37 5.16
C ILE A 371 -1.78 -6.97 4.96
N GLN A 372 -1.92 -7.96 4.08
CA GLN A 372 -3.18 -8.67 3.84
C GLN A 372 -3.58 -9.63 4.98
N GLY A 373 -2.82 -9.68 6.08
CA GLY A 373 -3.15 -10.49 7.25
C GLY A 373 -3.02 -12.00 7.01
N THR A 374 -2.37 -12.43 5.93
CA THR A 374 -2.03 -13.84 5.70
C THR A 374 -0.99 -14.28 6.73
N SER A 375 -1.48 -14.74 7.87
CA SER A 375 -0.65 -15.38 8.88
C SER A 375 0.07 -16.54 8.20
N GLN A 376 1.41 -16.53 8.24
CA GLN A 376 2.24 -17.65 7.81
C GLN A 376 2.79 -18.35 9.07
N PRO A 377 1.93 -18.86 9.96
CA PRO A 377 2.35 -19.23 11.30
C PRO A 377 3.38 -20.34 11.25
N GLY A 378 4.48 -20.14 11.98
CA GLY A 378 5.34 -21.26 12.37
C GLY A 378 6.84 -21.01 12.21
N LYS A 379 7.28 -19.92 11.57
CA LYS A 379 8.71 -19.58 11.56
C LYS A 379 9.09 -18.76 12.78
N VAL A 380 8.15 -18.02 13.36
CA VAL A 380 8.36 -17.33 14.63
C VAL A 380 7.27 -17.63 15.65
N THR A 381 7.63 -17.58 16.93
CA THR A 381 6.68 -17.46 18.04
C THR A 381 6.79 -16.05 18.58
N LEU A 382 5.65 -15.35 18.63
CA LEU A 382 5.55 -13.96 19.02
C LEU A 382 4.74 -13.83 20.31
N SER A 383 5.22 -13.02 21.26
CA SER A 383 4.43 -12.58 22.41
C SER A 383 4.79 -11.15 22.80
N LEU A 384 3.77 -10.39 23.22
CA LEU A 384 3.92 -9.05 23.76
C LEU A 384 3.75 -9.11 25.28
N ASP A 385 4.59 -8.38 26.01
CA ASP A 385 4.44 -8.22 27.45
C ASP A 385 3.28 -7.29 27.84
N THR A 386 2.99 -6.28 27.01
CA THR A 386 1.79 -5.46 27.04
C THR A 386 1.21 -5.28 25.64
N THR A 387 -0.12 -5.28 25.56
CA THR A 387 -0.86 -5.07 24.30
C THR A 387 -1.51 -3.70 24.22
N LYS A 388 -1.28 -2.81 25.20
CA LYS A 388 -1.86 -1.46 25.24
C LYS A 388 -0.81 -0.43 25.62
N GLY A 389 -0.83 0.72 24.94
CA GLY A 389 0.08 1.82 25.20
C GLY A 389 -0.38 3.13 24.57
N GLN A 390 0.35 4.20 24.86
CA GLN A 390 0.13 5.55 24.36
C GLN A 390 1.47 6.15 23.93
N ASN A 391 1.44 7.24 23.15
CA ASN A 391 2.63 7.96 22.69
C ASN A 391 3.69 8.14 23.80
N GLY A 392 4.91 7.67 23.54
CA GLY A 392 6.03 7.70 24.49
C GLY A 392 6.26 6.41 25.28
N GLN A 393 5.26 5.51 25.31
CA GLN A 393 5.39 4.22 25.96
C GLN A 393 5.97 3.15 25.03
N LYS A 394 6.36 2.01 25.62
CA LYS A 394 6.93 0.85 24.92
C LYS A 394 6.22 -0.45 25.27
N ALA A 395 6.16 -1.36 24.32
CA ALA A 395 5.97 -2.79 24.53
C ALA A 395 7.26 -3.53 24.17
N TYR A 396 7.46 -4.72 24.71
CA TYR A 396 8.58 -5.59 24.34
C TYR A 396 8.03 -6.85 23.67
N LEU A 397 8.30 -6.94 22.36
CA LEU A 397 7.97 -8.08 21.54
C LEU A 397 9.03 -9.17 21.72
N THR A 398 8.64 -10.29 22.32
CA THR A 398 9.46 -11.49 22.35
C THR A 398 9.32 -12.24 21.02
N VAL A 399 10.43 -12.40 20.30
CA VAL A 399 10.50 -13.14 19.04
C VAL A 399 11.39 -14.35 19.23
N LYS A 400 10.81 -15.55 19.15
CA LYS A 400 11.56 -16.80 19.02
C LYS A 400 11.57 -17.24 17.57
N VAL A 401 12.75 -17.46 16.98
CA VAL A 401 12.86 -18.00 15.62
C VAL A 401 12.82 -19.52 15.67
N ASN A 402 11.77 -20.12 15.14
CA ASN A 402 11.56 -21.57 15.13
C ASN A 402 12.22 -22.23 13.91
N SER A 403 12.22 -21.56 12.76
CA SER A 403 12.82 -22.07 11.53
C SER A 403 13.29 -20.95 10.60
N GLN A 404 14.17 -21.27 9.66
CA GLN A 404 14.74 -20.29 8.73
C GLN A 404 13.72 -19.86 7.66
N GLY A 405 13.75 -18.56 7.33
CA GLY A 405 13.02 -17.99 6.19
C GLY A 405 13.59 -18.38 4.83
N ARG A 406 12.97 -17.87 3.75
CA ARG A 406 13.53 -17.99 2.38
C ARG A 406 14.71 -17.05 2.16
N THR A 407 14.71 -15.92 2.86
CA THR A 407 15.84 -14.99 2.97
C THR A 407 16.80 -15.47 4.06
N LYS A 408 18.11 -15.21 3.90
CA LYS A 408 19.15 -15.68 4.85
C LYS A 408 19.97 -14.54 5.43
#